data_AF-A0AAJ2VXU6-F1
#
_entry.id   AF-A0AAJ2VXU6-F1
#
_cell.length_a   1.000
_cell.length_b   1.000
_cell.length_c   1.000
_cell.angle_alpha   90.00
_cell.angle_beta   90.00
_cell.angle_gamma   90.00
#
_symmetry.space_group_name_H-M   'P 1'
#
loop_
_entity.id
_entity.type
_entity.pdbx_description
1 polymer ?
#
loop_
_entity_poly.entity_id
_entity_poly.type
_entity_poly.pdbx_seq_one_letter_code
_entity_poly.pdbx_strand_id
1 'polypeptide(L)'
;MNAIKRKVCSNCQTAFSCGDISKENKCWCNDFPPIFTLSESADCLCPSCFKKACNDKINDYVATITPQKALTNKALSLPKTEKLIEGIDYYLEDEKFVFKSWFHLKRGSCCGNKCRHCPY
;
A
#
# COMPACT_ATOMS: atom_id res chain seq x y z
N MET A 1 18.28 12.38 -7.59
CA MET A 1 17.67 12.59 -6.26
C MET A 1 16.61 13.66 -6.44
N ASN A 2 15.36 13.35 -6.13
CA ASN A 2 14.29 14.34 -6.17
C ASN A 2 14.46 15.32 -5.01
N ALA A 3 14.66 16.61 -5.27
CA ALA A 3 14.79 17.60 -4.20
C ALA A 3 13.53 17.63 -3.31
N ILE A 4 13.73 17.86 -2.00
CA ILE A 4 12.62 18.04 -1.06
C ILE A 4 11.82 19.29 -1.45
N LYS A 5 10.52 19.12 -1.64
CA LYS A 5 9.57 20.20 -1.94
C LYS A 5 8.48 20.23 -0.88
N ARG A 6 8.16 21.43 -0.39
CA ARG A 6 6.97 21.67 0.42
C ARG A 6 5.76 21.80 -0.50
N LYS A 7 4.66 21.15 -0.12
CA LYS A 7 3.40 21.11 -0.86
C LYS A 7 2.23 21.20 0.10
N VAL A 8 1.05 21.46 -0.43
CA VAL A 8 -0.21 21.45 0.30
C VAL A 8 -1.05 20.29 -0.22
N CYS A 9 -1.69 19.55 0.69
CA CYS A 9 -2.54 18.41 0.34
C CYS A 9 -3.84 18.89 -0.32
N SER A 10 -4.16 18.42 -1.53
CA SER A 10 -5.45 18.73 -2.19
C SER A 10 -6.66 18.23 -1.40
N ASN A 11 -6.51 17.17 -0.60
CA ASN A 11 -7.63 16.55 0.13
C ASN A 11 -7.89 17.16 1.52
N CYS A 12 -6.83 17.42 2.30
CA CYS A 12 -6.96 17.89 3.70
C CYS A 12 -6.30 19.25 3.97
N GLN A 13 -5.72 19.89 2.94
CA GLN A 13 -5.07 21.21 3.02
C GLN A 13 -3.87 21.30 3.97
N THR A 14 -3.42 20.18 4.55
CA THR A 14 -2.23 20.14 5.39
C THR A 14 -0.96 20.30 4.55
N ALA A 15 -0.03 21.12 5.04
CA ALA A 15 1.30 21.24 4.46
C ALA A 15 2.12 19.96 4.71
N PHE A 16 2.84 19.50 3.69
CA PHE A 16 3.71 18.32 3.77
C PHE A 16 4.93 18.47 2.88
N SER A 17 5.92 17.59 3.06
CA SER A 17 7.13 17.54 2.24
C SER A 17 7.18 16.24 1.43
N CYS A 18 7.60 16.32 0.17
CA CYS A 18 7.89 15.17 -0.68
C CYS A 18 9.24 15.34 -1.39
N GLY A 19 9.96 14.25 -1.63
CA GLY A 19 11.30 14.24 -2.24
C GLY A 19 12.23 13.23 -1.56
N ASP A 20 13.38 12.97 -2.18
CA ASP A 20 14.42 12.12 -1.62
C ASP A 20 15.24 12.95 -0.61
N ILE A 21 15.35 12.46 0.61
CA ILE A 21 16.15 13.09 1.68
C ILE A 21 17.62 12.76 1.48
N SER A 22 17.94 11.51 1.08
CA SER A 22 19.29 11.07 0.73
C SER A 22 19.25 9.92 -0.30
N LYS A 23 20.41 9.38 -0.70
CA LYS A 23 20.46 8.18 -1.57
C LYS A 23 19.79 6.96 -0.91
N GLU A 24 19.86 6.90 0.42
CA GLU A 24 19.30 5.81 1.24
C GLU A 24 17.87 6.13 1.69
N ASN A 25 17.57 7.40 1.96
CA ASN A 25 16.24 7.86 2.39
C ASN A 25 15.46 8.44 1.21
N LYS A 26 14.83 7.57 0.43
CA LYS A 26 13.95 7.95 -0.68
C LYS A 26 12.61 8.51 -0.17
N CYS A 27 11.88 9.20 -1.04
CA CYS A 27 10.56 9.72 -0.70
C CYS A 27 9.62 8.63 -0.13
N TRP A 28 8.89 8.95 0.94
CA TRP A 28 7.96 8.05 1.64
C TRP A 28 6.91 7.39 0.73
N CYS A 29 6.57 8.01 -0.40
CA CYS A 29 5.60 7.46 -1.34
C CYS A 29 6.08 6.16 -2.01
N ASN A 30 7.40 5.93 -2.04
CA ASN A 30 7.99 4.72 -2.60
C ASN A 30 7.79 3.48 -1.73
N ASP A 31 7.40 3.66 -0.45
CA ASP A 31 7.10 2.54 0.43
C ASP A 31 5.77 1.86 0.05
N PHE A 32 4.89 2.58 -0.65
CA PHE A 32 3.54 2.13 -0.99
C PHE A 32 3.53 1.30 -2.28
N PRO A 33 2.62 0.32 -2.38
CA PRO A 33 2.55 -0.52 -3.57
C PRO A 33 2.14 0.31 -4.79
N PRO A 34 2.72 0.04 -5.98
CA PRO A 34 2.43 0.78 -7.21
C PRO A 34 1.10 0.35 -7.85
N ILE A 35 0.05 0.20 -7.04
CA ILE A 35 -1.33 -0.06 -7.48
C ILE A 35 -2.01 1.24 -7.92
N PHE A 36 -1.47 2.37 -7.44
CA PHE A 36 -1.96 3.68 -7.78
C PHE A 36 -1.33 4.16 -9.08
N THR A 37 -2.07 4.08 -10.18
CA THR A 37 -1.81 4.93 -11.35
C THR A 37 -2.42 6.29 -11.02
N LEU A 38 -1.60 7.26 -10.62
CA LEU A 38 -2.04 8.65 -10.49
C LEU A 38 -2.54 9.06 -11.89
N SER A 39 -3.85 9.28 -12.03
CA SER A 39 -4.42 9.86 -13.26
C SER A 39 -3.74 11.19 -13.57
N GLU A 40 -3.79 11.62 -14.83
CA GLU A 40 -3.03 12.76 -15.39
C GLU A 40 -3.22 14.10 -14.63
N SER A 41 -4.26 14.21 -13.81
CA SER A 41 -4.46 15.29 -12.84
C SER A 41 -3.96 14.92 -11.44
N ALA A 42 -2.66 14.62 -11.28
CA ALA A 42 -2.12 14.13 -10.01
C ALA A 42 -2.25 15.17 -8.88
N ASP A 43 -3.31 15.05 -8.10
CA ASP A 43 -3.51 15.80 -6.86
C ASP A 43 -2.39 15.48 -5.86
N CYS A 44 -1.81 16.52 -5.27
CA CYS A 44 -0.78 16.34 -4.26
C CYS A 44 -1.41 15.85 -2.97
N LEU A 45 -1.16 14.59 -2.58
CA LEU A 45 -1.66 14.02 -1.32
C LEU A 45 -0.54 13.96 -0.27
N CYS A 46 -0.85 14.39 0.96
CA CYS A 46 0.02 14.17 2.10
C CYS A 46 0.13 12.67 2.44
N PRO A 47 1.11 12.23 3.26
CA PRO A 47 1.30 10.82 3.60
C PRO A 47 0.04 10.11 4.08
N SER A 48 -0.74 10.76 4.95
CA SER A 48 -1.97 10.19 5.51
C SER A 48 -3.07 10.03 4.46
N CYS A 49 -3.30 11.05 3.63
CA CYS A 49 -4.30 10.98 2.57
C CYS A 49 -3.89 10.02 1.46
N PHE A 50 -2.60 9.96 1.11
CA PHE A 50 -2.09 9.00 0.14
C PHE A 50 -2.23 7.57 0.66
N LYS A 51 -1.85 7.31 1.92
CA LYS A 51 -2.06 6.00 2.58
C LYS A 51 -3.52 5.57 2.54
N LYS A 52 -4.44 6.49 2.86
CA LYS A 52 -5.88 6.23 2.78
C LYS A 52 -6.30 5.87 1.35
N ALA A 53 -5.91 6.67 0.36
CA ALA A 53 -6.23 6.43 -1.04
C ALA A 53 -5.69 5.07 -1.55
N CYS A 54 -4.45 4.72 -1.17
CA CYS A 54 -3.88 3.40 -1.45
C CYS A 54 -4.68 2.27 -0.79
N ASN A 55 -5.02 2.42 0.50
CA ASN A 55 -5.80 1.41 1.22
C ASN A 55 -7.19 1.23 0.59
N ASP A 56 -7.87 2.31 0.21
CA ASP A 56 -9.19 2.27 -0.43
C ASP A 56 -9.10 1.49 -1.76
N LYS A 57 -8.11 1.81 -2.62
CA LYS A 57 -7.86 1.07 -3.88
C LYS A 57 -7.51 -0.39 -3.67
N ILE A 58 -6.74 -0.71 -2.63
CA ILE A 58 -6.41 -2.10 -2.27
C ILE A 58 -7.65 -2.84 -1.83
N ASN A 59 -8.51 -2.22 -1.01
CA ASN A 59 -9.76 -2.84 -0.56
C ASN A 59 -10.69 -3.10 -1.75
N ASP A 60 -10.84 -2.13 -2.67
CA ASP A 60 -11.61 -2.30 -3.91
C ASP A 60 -11.07 -3.48 -4.73
N TYR A 61 -9.75 -3.56 -4.91
CA TYR A 61 -9.12 -4.66 -5.63
C TYR A 61 -9.35 -6.01 -4.94
N VAL A 62 -9.09 -6.09 -3.63
CA VAL A 62 -9.28 -7.30 -2.81
C VAL A 62 -10.73 -7.77 -2.86
N ALA A 63 -11.70 -6.85 -2.86
CA ALA A 63 -13.12 -7.20 -2.97
C ALA A 63 -13.47 -7.92 -4.29
N THR A 64 -12.66 -7.77 -5.34
CA THR A 64 -12.84 -8.49 -6.61
C THR A 64 -12.14 -9.86 -6.67
N ILE A 65 -11.36 -10.21 -5.64
CA ILE A 65 -10.57 -11.43 -5.59
C ILE A 65 -11.42 -12.60 -5.12
N THR A 66 -11.35 -13.69 -5.89
CA THR A 66 -11.85 -15.02 -5.53
C THR A 66 -10.66 -15.97 -5.36
N PRO A 67 -10.82 -17.15 -4.74
CA PRO A 67 -9.74 -18.13 -4.61
C PRO A 67 -9.05 -18.47 -5.94
N GLN A 68 -9.81 -18.54 -7.04
CA GLN A 68 -9.26 -18.78 -8.38
C GLN A 68 -8.45 -17.59 -8.90
N LYS A 69 -8.95 -16.36 -8.72
CA LYS A 69 -8.24 -15.14 -9.14
C LYS A 69 -7.03 -14.83 -8.27
N ALA A 70 -7.00 -15.31 -7.02
CA ALA A 70 -5.89 -15.10 -6.11
C ALA A 70 -4.58 -15.73 -6.64
N LEU A 71 -4.67 -16.83 -7.39
CA LEU A 71 -3.50 -17.53 -7.97
C LEU A 71 -2.81 -16.73 -9.08
N THR A 72 -3.54 -15.84 -9.76
CA THR A 72 -3.04 -15.02 -10.88
C THR A 72 -3.15 -13.52 -10.61
N ASN A 73 -3.20 -13.16 -9.32
CA ASN A 73 -3.44 -11.80 -8.89
C ASN A 73 -2.26 -10.86 -9.25
N LYS A 74 -2.55 -9.59 -9.56
CA LYS A 74 -1.55 -8.59 -9.96
C LYS A 74 -0.46 -8.32 -8.90
N ALA A 75 -0.74 -8.54 -7.61
CA ALA A 75 0.23 -8.31 -6.54
C ALA A 75 1.47 -9.21 -6.67
N LEU A 76 1.33 -10.39 -7.30
CA LEU A 76 2.44 -11.31 -7.60
C LEU A 76 3.51 -10.69 -8.50
N SER A 77 3.09 -9.83 -9.43
CA SER A 77 3.98 -9.15 -10.38
C SER A 77 4.54 -7.83 -9.86
N LEU A 78 4.09 -7.36 -8.69
CA LEU A 78 4.56 -6.10 -8.15
C LEU A 78 5.95 -6.27 -7.51
N PRO A 79 6.79 -5.21 -7.52
CA PRO A 79 8.04 -5.22 -6.77
C PRO A 79 7.77 -5.57 -5.30
N LYS A 80 8.55 -6.50 -4.75
CA LYS A 80 8.45 -6.83 -3.33
C LYS A 80 8.95 -5.65 -2.52
N THR A 81 8.08 -5.09 -1.70
CA THR A 81 8.46 -4.08 -0.71
C THR A 81 8.98 -4.79 0.54
N GLU A 82 10.16 -4.43 1.02
CA GLU A 82 10.71 -4.98 2.26
C GLU A 82 9.93 -4.49 3.49
N LYS A 83 9.40 -3.28 3.41
CA LYS A 83 8.65 -2.64 4.50
C LYS A 83 7.18 -3.04 4.46
N LEU A 84 6.68 -3.48 5.62
CA LEU A 84 5.26 -3.72 5.84
C LEU A 84 4.58 -2.44 6.36
N ILE A 85 3.45 -2.09 5.75
CA ILE A 85 2.71 -0.88 6.11
C ILE A 85 1.49 -1.28 6.94
N GLU A 86 1.45 -0.83 8.19
CA GLU A 86 0.26 -0.96 9.04
C GLU A 86 -0.95 -0.29 8.37
N GLY A 87 -2.12 -0.91 8.45
CA GLY A 87 -3.35 -0.54 7.74
C GLY A 87 -3.44 -1.10 6.33
N ILE A 88 -2.33 -1.46 5.67
CA ILE A 88 -2.31 -2.05 4.32
C ILE A 88 -1.99 -3.55 4.40
N ASP A 89 -0.84 -3.88 4.98
CA ASP A 89 -0.33 -5.25 5.07
C ASP A 89 -0.82 -5.96 6.33
N TYR A 90 -0.97 -5.22 7.43
CA TYR A 90 -1.40 -5.75 8.72
C TYR A 90 -2.08 -4.66 9.56
N TYR A 91 -2.68 -5.02 10.68
CA TYR A 91 -3.01 -4.11 11.78
C TYR A 91 -2.70 -4.81 13.12
N LEU A 92 -2.62 -4.05 14.22
CA LEU A 92 -2.46 -4.61 15.55
C LEU A 92 -3.82 -4.86 16.20
N GLU A 93 -3.99 -6.07 16.73
CA GLU A 93 -5.15 -6.49 17.54
C GLU A 93 -4.57 -7.20 18.77
N ASP A 94 -4.82 -6.67 19.97
CA ASP A 94 -4.24 -7.18 21.22
C ASP A 94 -2.72 -7.39 21.16
N GLU A 95 -1.99 -6.38 20.68
CA GLU A 95 -0.53 -6.39 20.48
C GLU A 95 -0.01 -7.45 19.50
N LYS A 96 -0.90 -8.14 18.79
CA LYS A 96 -0.56 -9.15 17.77
C LYS A 96 -0.77 -8.60 16.37
N PHE A 97 0.11 -9.01 15.46
CA PHE A 97 0.00 -8.69 14.05
C PHE A 97 -1.11 -9.52 13.40
N VAL A 98 -2.12 -8.83 12.87
CA VAL A 98 -3.15 -9.43 12.02
C VAL A 98 -2.91 -9.02 10.57
N PHE A 99 -2.36 -9.94 9.78
CA PHE A 99 -2.10 -9.71 8.36
C PHE A 99 -3.39 -9.60 7.55
N LYS A 100 -3.46 -8.60 6.67
CA LYS A 100 -4.58 -8.35 5.76
C LYS A 100 -4.44 -9.16 4.46
N SER A 101 -5.52 -9.24 3.68
CA SER A 101 -5.54 -10.00 2.42
C SER A 101 -4.46 -9.57 1.43
N TRP A 102 -4.16 -8.28 1.36
CA TRP A 102 -3.10 -7.75 0.49
C TRP A 102 -1.72 -8.35 0.77
N PHE A 103 -1.36 -8.54 2.05
CA PHE A 103 -0.12 -9.20 2.43
C PHE A 103 -0.08 -10.65 1.92
N HIS A 104 -1.19 -11.38 2.04
CA HIS A 104 -1.28 -12.75 1.54
C HIS A 104 -1.21 -12.81 0.01
N LEU A 105 -1.84 -11.87 -0.71
CA LEU A 105 -1.75 -11.78 -2.17
C LEU A 105 -0.31 -11.54 -2.66
N LYS A 106 0.45 -10.69 -1.95
CA LYS A 106 1.89 -10.48 -2.21
C LYS A 106 2.72 -11.73 -1.94
N ARG A 107 2.35 -12.53 -0.92
CA ARG A 107 3.01 -13.81 -0.60
C ARG A 107 2.79 -14.83 -1.73
N GLY A 108 1.60 -14.84 -2.32
CA GLY A 108 1.32 -15.57 -3.55
C GLY A 108 0.78 -16.98 -3.39
N SER A 109 0.61 -17.46 -2.16
CA SER A 109 0.09 -18.82 -1.89
C SER A 109 -0.62 -18.92 -0.54
N CYS A 110 -1.49 -19.93 -0.43
CA CYS A 110 -2.10 -20.35 0.84
C CYS A 110 -1.07 -21.09 1.70
N CYS A 111 -1.02 -20.77 3.00
CA CYS A 111 -0.12 -21.43 3.95
C CYS A 111 -0.80 -22.53 4.79
N GLY A 112 -2.09 -22.82 4.56
CA GLY A 112 -2.83 -23.87 5.28
C GLY A 112 -3.31 -23.51 6.70
N ASN A 113 -2.90 -22.36 7.25
CA ASN A 113 -3.17 -21.98 8.65
C ASN A 113 -4.56 -21.35 8.90
N LYS A 114 -5.49 -21.42 7.93
CA LYS A 114 -6.84 -20.83 8.03
C LYS A 114 -6.84 -19.37 8.52
N CYS A 115 -5.98 -18.53 7.92
CA CYS A 115 -5.83 -17.13 8.29
C CYS A 115 -7.14 -16.35 8.10
N ARG A 116 -7.46 -15.44 9.03
CA ARG A 116 -8.69 -14.62 9.02
C ARG A 116 -8.93 -13.89 7.69
N HIS A 117 -7.87 -13.39 7.07
CA HIS A 117 -7.93 -12.58 5.84
C HIS A 117 -7.39 -13.34 4.61
N CYS A 118 -7.39 -14.68 4.62
CA CYS A 118 -6.87 -15.49 3.52
C CYS A 118 -7.69 -15.28 2.23
N PRO A 119 -7.07 -14.84 1.11
CA PRO A 119 -7.74 -14.68 -0.17
C PRO A 119 -7.70 -15.97 -1.03
N TYR A 120 -7.00 -17.00 -0.57
CA TYR A 120 -6.81 -18.30 -1.22
C TYR A 120 -7.64 -19.39 -0.54
#